data_AF-A0A4R0DJU1-F1
#
_entry.id   AF-A0A4R0DJU1-F1
#
_cell.length_a   1.000
_cell.length_b   1.000
_cell.length_c   1.000
_cell.angle_alpha   90.00
_cell.angle_beta   90.00
_cell.angle_gamma   90.00
#
_symmetry.space_group_name_H-M   'P 1'
#
loop_
_entity.id
_entity.type
_entity.pdbx_description
1 polymer ?
#
loop_
_entity_poly.entity_id
_entity_poly.type
_entity_poly.pdbx_seq_one_letter_code
_entity_poly.pdbx_strand_id
1 'polypeptide(L)'
;MRNKQVLIRLDAAEYQQLTELCQQLDLNQSEVIRHQLFNQRPSAQVDLAQIQELRIIALQLKQILQRDDCLSAAERADHATDLEALIEALKLIVRKLSRGVQLV
;
A
#
# COMPACT_ATOMS: atom_id res chain seq x y z
N MET A 1 2.54 -20.97 1.11
CA MET A 1 1.20 -21.29 0.57
C MET A 1 1.24 -22.46 -0.44
N ARG A 2 1.94 -23.57 -0.17
CA ARG A 2 2.23 -24.60 -1.20
C ARG A 2 1.10 -25.61 -1.49
N ASN A 3 -0.03 -25.56 -0.79
CA ASN A 3 -1.10 -26.59 -0.88
C ASN A 3 -2.48 -26.03 -1.31
N LYS A 4 -2.54 -24.83 -1.92
CA LYS A 4 -3.81 -24.28 -2.42
C LYS A 4 -3.84 -24.40 -3.95
N GLN A 5 -4.90 -25.02 -4.48
CA GLN A 5 -5.17 -25.09 -5.92
C GLN A 5 -6.15 -23.99 -6.31
N VAL A 6 -5.95 -23.41 -7.50
CA VAL A 6 -6.83 -22.38 -8.07
C VAL A 6 -7.23 -22.88 -9.46
N LEU A 7 -8.54 -22.89 -9.73
CA LEU A 7 -9.09 -23.24 -11.03
C LEU A 7 -9.48 -21.95 -11.75
N ILE A 8 -8.94 -21.74 -12.94
CA ILE A 8 -9.20 -20.56 -13.77
C ILE A 8 -9.87 -21.05 -15.05
N ARG A 9 -11.02 -20.47 -15.37
CA ARG A 9 -11.71 -20.72 -16.64
C ARG A 9 -11.31 -19.61 -17.60
N LEU A 10 -10.85 -20.01 -18.78
CA LEU A 10 -10.46 -19.12 -19.86
C LEU A 10 -11.32 -19.46 -21.07
N ASP A 11 -11.67 -18.44 -21.84
CA ASP A 11 -12.16 -18.67 -23.19
C ASP A 11 -11.01 -19.02 -24.16
N ALA A 12 -11.35 -19.30 -25.42
CA ALA A 12 -10.37 -19.71 -26.41
C ALA A 12 -9.33 -18.61 -26.73
N ALA A 13 -9.74 -17.35 -26.74
CA ALA A 13 -8.85 -16.23 -27.04
C ALA A 13 -7.88 -15.98 -25.88
N GLU A 14 -8.40 -15.99 -24.64
CA GLU A 14 -7.63 -15.86 -23.41
C GLU A 14 -6.60 -16.99 -23.26
N TYR A 15 -6.99 -18.23 -23.58
CA TYR A 15 -6.08 -19.37 -23.55
C TYR A 15 -4.94 -19.23 -24.58
N GLN A 16 -5.26 -18.73 -25.77
CA GLN A 16 -4.27 -18.54 -26.83
C GLN A 16 -3.24 -17.47 -26.42
N GLN A 17 -3.72 -16.33 -25.89
CA GLN A 17 -2.85 -15.27 -25.37
C GLN A 17 -1.95 -15.76 -24.23
N LEU A 18 -2.47 -16.54 -23.30
CA LEU A 18 -1.66 -17.14 -22.22
C LEU A 18 -0.57 -18.05 -22.79
N THR A 19 -0.91 -18.85 -23.81
CA THR A 19 0.03 -19.79 -24.43
C THR A 19 1.16 -19.05 -25.16
N GLU A 20 0.83 -18.01 -25.91
CA GLU A 20 1.82 -17.14 -26.56
C GLU A 20 2.74 -16.48 -25.53
N LEU A 21 2.18 -16.01 -24.42
CA LEU A 21 2.96 -15.39 -23.34
C LEU A 21 3.89 -16.40 -22.65
N CYS A 22 3.45 -17.64 -22.45
CA CYS A 22 4.28 -18.73 -21.92
C CYS A 22 5.49 -19.00 -22.83
N GLN A 23 5.28 -19.02 -24.15
CA GLN A 23 6.35 -19.21 -25.13
C GLN A 23 7.35 -18.05 -25.14
N GLN A 24 6.86 -16.81 -25.08
CA GLN A 24 7.72 -15.62 -25.06
C GLN A 24 8.61 -15.53 -23.82
N LEU A 25 8.09 -15.98 -22.67
CA LEU A 25 8.78 -15.87 -21.39
C LEU A 25 9.57 -17.13 -21.02
N ASP A 26 9.46 -18.21 -21.81
CA ASP A 26 10.03 -19.53 -21.51
C ASP A 26 9.62 -20.05 -20.13
N LEU A 27 8.34 -19.87 -19.78
CA LEU A 27 7.75 -20.25 -18.50
C LEU A 27 6.52 -21.13 -18.71
N ASN A 28 6.21 -21.99 -17.74
CA ASN A 28 4.95 -22.73 -17.78
C ASN A 28 3.76 -21.87 -17.36
N GLN A 29 2.54 -22.28 -17.73
CA GLN A 29 1.30 -21.55 -17.43
C GLN A 29 1.15 -21.20 -15.94
N SER A 30 1.52 -22.13 -15.04
CA SER A 30 1.42 -21.90 -13.60
C SER A 30 2.39 -20.83 -13.10
N GLU A 31 3.56 -20.72 -13.73
CA GLU A 31 4.59 -19.72 -13.42
C GLU A 31 4.18 -18.37 -13.95
N VAL A 32 3.69 -18.30 -15.19
CA VAL A 32 3.17 -17.06 -15.79
C VAL A 32 2.00 -16.52 -14.98
N ILE A 33 1.01 -17.36 -14.65
CA ILE A 33 -0.14 -16.93 -13.85
C ILE A 33 0.30 -16.49 -12.44
N ARG A 34 1.24 -17.19 -11.80
CA ARG A 34 1.78 -16.75 -10.51
C ARG A 34 2.52 -15.41 -10.64
N HIS A 35 3.33 -15.25 -11.68
CA HIS A 35 3.99 -13.98 -11.97
C HIS A 35 2.98 -12.87 -12.20
N GLN A 36 1.88 -13.15 -12.90
CA GLN A 36 0.86 -12.15 -13.13
C GLN A 36 0.08 -11.81 -11.84
N LEU A 37 -0.36 -12.81 -11.08
CA LEU A 37 -1.15 -12.56 -9.87
C LEU A 37 -0.35 -11.97 -8.71
N PHE A 38 0.96 -12.27 -8.62
CA PHE A 38 1.78 -11.87 -7.48
C PHE A 38 2.89 -10.87 -7.83
N ASN A 39 3.31 -10.82 -9.10
CA ASN A 39 4.38 -9.94 -9.58
C ASN A 39 3.91 -8.90 -10.62
N GLN A 40 2.63 -8.89 -11.04
CA GLN A 40 2.07 -7.64 -11.54
C GLN A 40 2.12 -6.68 -10.37
N ARG A 41 3.13 -5.81 -10.37
CA ARG A 41 3.11 -4.61 -9.55
C ARG A 41 1.73 -3.99 -9.80
N PRO A 42 0.87 -3.86 -8.79
CA PRO A 42 -0.25 -2.96 -8.91
C PRO A 42 0.41 -1.64 -9.34
N SER A 43 0.04 -1.14 -10.51
CA SER A 43 0.40 0.21 -10.90
C SER A 43 0.06 1.12 -9.70
N ALA A 44 1.09 1.69 -9.06
CA ALA A 44 1.13 2.25 -7.70
C ALA A 44 1.57 1.26 -6.59
N GLN A 45 2.78 0.71 -6.70
CA GLN A 45 3.50 0.20 -5.52
C GLN A 45 3.97 1.40 -4.69
N VAL A 46 3.04 1.98 -3.92
CA VAL A 46 3.44 2.69 -2.72
C VAL A 46 4.06 1.62 -1.83
N ASP A 47 5.35 1.74 -1.54
CA ASP A 47 6.05 0.75 -0.73
C ASP A 47 5.34 0.60 0.61
N LEU A 48 4.94 -0.62 0.94
CA LEU A 48 4.28 -0.92 2.21
C LEU A 48 5.13 -0.45 3.39
N ALA A 49 6.46 -0.44 3.23
CA ALA A 49 7.40 0.15 4.19
C ALA A 49 7.15 1.65 4.38
N GLN A 50 6.98 2.44 3.30
CA GLN A 50 6.70 3.87 3.37
C GLN A 50 5.34 4.17 4.02
N ILE A 51 4.32 3.34 3.79
CA ILE A 51 3.02 3.47 4.46
C ILE A 51 3.16 3.24 5.97
N GLN A 52 3.99 2.27 6.36
CA GLN A 52 4.27 1.99 7.78
C GLN A 52 5.09 3.10 8.43
N GLU A 53 6.09 3.66 7.74
CA GLU A 53 6.85 4.82 8.21
C GLU A 53 5.93 6.03 8.47
N LEU A 54 5.03 6.35 7.53
CA LEU A 54 4.05 7.42 7.71
C LEU A 54 3.12 7.19 8.92
N ARG A 55 2.73 5.94 9.18
CA ARG A 55 1.94 5.59 10.38
C ARG A 55 2.74 5.81 11.66
N ILE A 56 4.02 5.41 11.68
CA ILE A 56 4.91 5.60 12.82
C ILE A 56 5.08 7.09 13.12
N ILE A 57 5.32 7.92 12.10
CA ILE A 57 5.44 9.38 12.23
C ILE A 57 4.16 9.98 12.83
N ALA A 58 2.97 9.60 12.33
CA ALA A 58 1.71 10.11 12.85
C ALA A 58 1.47 9.72 14.33
N LEU A 59 1.88 8.51 14.73
CA LEU A 59 1.81 8.05 16.11
C LEU A 59 2.80 8.79 17.02
N GLN A 60 4.01 9.03 16.55
CA GLN A 60 5.02 9.81 17.27
C GLN A 60 4.58 11.26 17.46
N LEU A 61 4.01 11.90 16.44
CA LEU A 61 3.45 13.26 16.55
C LEU A 61 2.32 13.33 17.59
N LYS A 62 1.42 12.33 17.59
CA LYS A 62 0.37 12.24 18.61
C LYS A 62 0.95 12.09 20.02
N GLN A 63 2.00 11.29 20.19
CA GLN A 63 2.66 11.13 21.49
C GLN A 63 3.35 12.41 21.95
N ILE A 64 3.99 13.15 21.05
CA ILE A 64 4.63 14.44 21.36
C ILE A 64 3.59 15.45 21.84
N LEU A 65 2.43 15.53 21.19
CA LEU A 65 1.31 16.37 21.64
C LEU A 65 0.82 16.00 23.05
N GLN A 66 0.79 14.71 23.37
CA GLN A 66 0.29 14.20 24.65
C GLN A 66 1.29 14.28 25.81
N ARG A 67 2.59 14.50 25.54
CA ARG A 67 3.59 14.70 26.59
C ARG A 67 3.56 16.13 27.08
N ASP A 68 3.43 16.31 28.40
CA ASP A 68 3.29 17.61 29.07
C ASP A 68 4.60 18.42 29.12
N ASP A 69 5.71 17.75 28.83
CA ASP A 69 7.08 18.25 29.01
C ASP A 69 7.75 18.67 27.68
N CYS A 70 7.07 18.53 26.54
CA CYS A 70 7.64 18.78 25.21
C CYS A 70 7.24 20.13 24.59
N LEU A 71 6.15 20.74 25.07
CA LEU A 71 5.64 22.02 24.60
C LEU A 71 5.24 22.85 25.81
N SER A 72 5.63 24.12 25.86
CA SER A 72 5.07 25.04 26.84
C SER A 72 3.55 25.20 26.61
N ALA A 73 2.82 25.62 27.65
CA ALA A 73 1.37 25.81 27.55
C ALA A 73 0.95 26.76 26.42
N ALA A 74 1.80 27.74 26.09
CA ALA A 74 1.58 28.67 24.99
C ALA A 74 1.79 27.99 23.61
N GLU A 75 2.90 27.27 23.42
CA GLU A 75 3.19 26.53 22.19
C GLU A 75 2.17 25.42 21.93
N ARG A 76 1.66 24.79 23.00
CA ARG A 76 0.62 23.78 22.90
C ARG A 76 -0.72 24.37 22.46
N ALA A 77 -1.08 25.56 22.96
CA ALA A 77 -2.31 26.24 22.55
C ALA A 77 -2.24 26.72 21.09
N ASP A 78 -1.07 27.20 20.66
CA ASP A 78 -0.88 27.72 19.29
C ASP A 78 -0.79 26.59 18.24
N HIS A 79 -0.15 25.46 18.58
CA HIS A 79 0.14 24.40 17.61
C HIS A 79 -0.76 23.16 17.72
N ALA A 80 -1.63 23.05 18.73
CA ALA A 80 -2.52 21.89 18.90
C ALA A 80 -3.40 21.67 17.68
N THR A 81 -4.05 22.73 17.18
CA THR A 81 -4.96 22.67 16.03
C THR A 81 -4.23 22.25 14.75
N ASP A 82 -3.04 22.80 14.52
CA ASP A 82 -2.23 22.52 13.32
C ASP A 82 -1.67 21.08 13.34
N LEU A 83 -1.21 20.62 14.50
CA LEU A 83 -0.69 19.27 14.66
C LEU A 83 -1.80 18.22 14.58
N GLU A 84 -3.00 18.50 15.09
CA GLU A 84 -4.17 17.63 14.89
C GLU A 84 -4.56 17.55 13.41
N ALA A 85 -4.56 18.68 12.69
CA ALA A 85 -4.82 18.72 11.25
C ALA A 85 -3.77 17.91 10.46
N LEU A 86 -2.49 18.02 10.82
CA LEU A 86 -1.40 17.22 10.26
C LEU A 86 -1.57 15.72 10.49
N ILE A 87 -1.98 15.31 11.69
CA ILE A 87 -2.25 13.92 12.03
C ILE A 87 -3.41 13.36 11.20
N GLU A 88 -4.50 14.12 11.03
CA GLU A 88 -5.62 13.69 10.19
C GLU A 88 -5.27 13.63 8.71
N ALA A 89 -4.51 14.60 8.20
CA ALA A 89 -3.98 14.57 6.84
C ALA A 89 -3.12 13.32 6.60
N LEU A 90 -2.21 12.99 7.53
CA LEU A 90 -1.38 11.80 7.49
C LEU A 90 -2.21 10.51 7.50
N LYS A 91 -3.23 10.40 8.38
CA LYS A 91 -4.12 9.24 8.41
C LYS A 91 -4.86 9.05 7.09
N LEU A 92 -5.29 10.15 6.47
CA LEU A 92 -6.04 10.13 5.22
C LEU A 92 -5.16 9.72 4.03
N ILE A 93 -3.92 10.23 3.98
CA ILE A 93 -2.88 9.77 3.04
C ILE A 93 -2.62 8.28 3.22
N VAL A 94 -2.35 7.83 4.45
CA VAL A 94 -2.15 6.40 4.76
C VAL A 94 -3.34 5.54 4.32
N ARG A 95 -4.59 5.98 4.52
CA ARG A 95 -5.79 5.25 4.09
C ARG A 95 -5.91 5.18 2.57
N LYS A 96 -5.61 6.26 1.84
CA LYS A 96 -5.64 6.29 0.37
C LYS A 96 -4.55 5.39 -0.21
N LEU A 97 -3.33 5.48 0.31
CA LEU A 97 -2.20 4.64 -0.07
C LEU A 97 -2.45 3.15 0.25
N SER A 98 -3.02 2.84 1.43
CA SER A 98 -3.37 1.45 1.81
C SER A 98 -4.46 0.83 0.94
N ARG A 99 -5.27 1.66 0.26
CA ARG A 99 -6.34 1.22 -0.65
C ARG A 99 -5.91 1.17 -2.12
N GLY A 100 -4.65 1.52 -2.42
CA GLY A 100 -4.14 1.61 -3.79
C GLY A 100 -4.76 2.75 -4.61
N VAL A 101 -5.33 3.76 -3.94
CA VAL A 101 -5.98 4.90 -4.62
C VAL A 101 -4.91 5.95 -4.95
N GLN A 102 -4.77 6.27 -6.24
CA GLN A 102 -3.91 7.37 -6.69
C GLN A 102 -4.33 8.67 -6.02
N LEU A 103 -3.38 9.33 -5.37
CA LEU A 103 -3.49 10.73 -4.98
C LEU A 103 -3.25 11.55 -6.25
N VAL A 104 -4.34 11.98 -6.88
CA VAL A 104 -4.32 13.02 -7.93
C VAL A 104 -4.32 14.37 -7.24
#